data_AF-A0A968FQ23-F1
#
_entry.id   AF-A0A968FQ23-F1
#
_cell.length_a   1.000
_cell.length_b   1.000
_cell.length_c   1.000
_cell.angle_alpha   90.00
_cell.angle_beta   90.00
_cell.angle_gamma   90.00
#
_symmetry.space_group_name_H-M   'P 1'
#
loop_
_entity.id
_entity.type
_entity.pdbx_description
1 polymer ?
#
loop_
_entity_poly.entity_id
_entity_poly.type
_entity_poly.pdbx_seq_one_letter_code
_entity_poly.pdbx_strand_id
1 'polypeptide(L)'
;AHISWEEANEFCTRQGTRLPTEAEWEYAARAGSQTLYPWGDEIDGDYVWYLGNSIRRLPPVGTKKPNAWGLHDMIGSVWEWVADWYSDHYYENSPVDSPQGPRDRTSWHVIRGGSWV
;
A
#
# COMPACT_ATOMS: atom_id res chain seq x y z
N ALA A 1 -10.95 -9.82 10.17
CA ALA A 1 -9.74 -10.60 10.53
C ALA A 1 -8.61 -9.61 10.71
N HIS A 2 -7.74 -9.82 11.69
CA HIS A 2 -6.52 -9.03 11.88
C HIS A 2 -5.36 -9.91 11.44
N ILE A 3 -4.58 -9.45 10.46
CA ILE A 3 -3.45 -10.18 9.89
C ILE A 3 -2.18 -9.42 10.26
N SER A 4 -1.24 -10.10 10.92
CA SER A 4 0.06 -9.53 11.23
C SER A 4 0.97 -9.48 9.99
N TRP A 5 2.09 -8.75 10.09
CA TRP A 5 3.07 -8.73 9.02
C TRP A 5 3.66 -10.11 8.76
N GLU A 6 3.95 -10.86 9.83
CA GLU A 6 4.51 -12.22 9.74
C GLU A 6 3.58 -13.17 9.00
N GLU A 7 2.28 -13.11 9.30
CA GLU A 7 1.25 -13.92 8.64
C GLU A 7 1.15 -13.56 7.15
N ALA A 8 1.18 -12.27 6.80
CA ALA A 8 1.16 -11.81 5.41
C ALA A 8 2.43 -12.28 4.66
N ASN A 9 3.60 -12.13 5.26
CA ASN A 9 4.86 -12.54 4.67
C ASN A 9 4.96 -14.08 4.50
N GLU A 10 4.49 -14.84 5.49
CA GLU A 10 4.44 -16.31 5.41
C GLU A 10 3.47 -16.77 4.33
N PHE A 11 2.33 -16.09 4.15
CA PHE A 11 1.41 -16.36 3.05
C PHE A 11 2.08 -16.12 1.69
N CYS A 12 2.67 -14.95 1.47
CA CYS A 12 3.37 -14.64 0.21
C CYS A 12 4.46 -15.67 -0.09
N THR A 13 5.28 -16.01 0.91
CA THR A 13 6.36 -17.00 0.78
C THR A 13 5.81 -18.37 0.38
N ARG A 14 4.71 -18.82 1.00
CA ARG A 14 4.04 -20.08 0.64
C ARG A 14 3.49 -20.10 -0.78
N GLN A 15 3.11 -18.94 -1.32
CA GLN A 15 2.67 -18.80 -2.71
C GLN A 15 3.83 -18.65 -3.72
N GLY A 16 5.10 -18.69 -3.27
CA GLY A 16 6.25 -18.45 -4.14
C GLY A 16 6.40 -16.97 -4.55
N THR A 17 5.85 -16.06 -3.74
CA THR A 17 5.87 -14.60 -3.94
C THR A 17 6.51 -13.91 -2.73
N ARG A 18 6.48 -12.58 -2.69
CA ARG A 18 6.94 -11.77 -1.55
C ARG A 18 6.03 -10.56 -1.37
N LEU A 19 6.09 -9.95 -0.20
CA LEU A 19 5.57 -8.59 -0.01
C LEU A 19 6.36 -7.62 -0.92
N PRO A 20 5.70 -6.59 -1.48
CA PRO A 20 6.38 -5.53 -2.23
C PRO A 20 7.27 -4.72 -1.28
N THR A 21 8.29 -4.04 -1.81
CA THR A 21 8.92 -2.96 -1.05
C THR A 21 7.99 -1.74 -0.97
N GLU A 22 8.22 -0.83 -0.04
CA GLU A 22 7.47 0.42 0.06
C GLU A 22 7.53 1.22 -1.24
N ALA A 23 8.70 1.27 -1.88
CA ALA A 23 8.90 1.96 -3.14
C ALA A 23 8.20 1.26 -4.32
N GLU A 24 8.23 -0.07 -4.38
CA GLU A 24 7.48 -0.84 -5.39
C GLU A 24 5.98 -0.62 -5.23
N TRP A 25 5.50 -0.64 -3.99
CA TRP A 25 4.10 -0.38 -3.68
C TRP A 25 3.68 1.02 -4.12
N GLU A 26 4.46 2.06 -3.81
CA GLU A 26 4.13 3.43 -4.21
C GLU A 26 4.18 3.60 -5.73
N TYR A 27 5.18 3.02 -6.40
CA TYR A 27 5.29 3.04 -7.85
C TYR A 27 4.07 2.41 -8.52
N ALA A 28 3.67 1.23 -8.03
CA ALA A 28 2.48 0.51 -8.46
C ALA A 28 1.18 1.30 -8.18
N ALA A 29 1.05 1.90 -6.99
CA ALA A 29 -0.11 2.70 -6.61
C ALA A 29 -0.27 3.92 -7.52
N ARG A 30 0.82 4.66 -7.77
CA ARG A 30 0.85 5.84 -8.65
C ARG A 30 0.57 5.51 -10.11
N ALA A 31 1.06 4.35 -10.60
CA ALA A 31 0.90 3.93 -11.99
C ALA A 31 1.26 5.02 -13.03
N GLY A 32 2.33 5.78 -12.76
CA GLY A 32 2.79 6.89 -13.61
C GLY A 32 2.18 8.25 -13.29
N SER A 33 1.24 8.34 -12.34
CA SER A 33 0.67 9.61 -11.90
C SER A 33 1.64 10.44 -11.03
N GLN A 34 1.63 11.75 -11.24
CA GLN A 34 2.33 12.75 -10.43
C GLN A 34 1.38 13.54 -9.50
N THR A 35 0.08 13.24 -9.52
CA THR A 35 -0.93 13.90 -8.67
C THR A 35 -0.94 13.32 -7.25
N LEU A 36 -1.74 13.91 -6.37
CA LEU A 36 -1.89 13.47 -4.98
C LEU A 36 -2.40 12.02 -4.87
N TYR A 37 -3.43 11.68 -5.63
CA TYR A 37 -3.98 10.33 -5.78
C TYR A 37 -3.70 9.82 -7.20
N PRO A 38 -3.74 8.50 -7.47
CA PRO A 38 -3.49 8.01 -8.83
C PRO A 38 -4.53 8.44 -9.86
N TRP A 39 -5.70 8.93 -9.42
CA TRP A 39 -6.77 9.44 -10.29
C TRP A 39 -6.86 10.98 -10.36
N GLY A 40 -6.09 11.72 -9.56
CA GLY A 40 -6.13 13.19 -9.54
C GLY A 40 -5.76 13.79 -8.18
N ASP A 41 -6.04 15.08 -8.02
CA ASP A 41 -5.69 15.83 -6.80
C ASP A 41 -6.83 15.92 -5.77
N GLU A 42 -8.01 15.41 -6.11
CA GLU A 42 -9.17 15.37 -5.23
C GLU A 42 -9.60 13.93 -4.93
N ILE A 43 -10.27 13.74 -3.80
CA ILE A 43 -10.83 12.44 -3.44
C ILE A 43 -11.97 12.08 -4.41
N ASP A 44 -11.93 10.86 -4.96
CA ASP A 44 -12.97 10.36 -5.86
C ASP A 44 -13.48 8.99 -5.39
N GLY A 45 -14.73 8.98 -4.93
CA GLY A 45 -15.41 7.78 -4.43
C GLY A 45 -15.61 6.68 -5.48
N ASP A 46 -15.36 6.93 -6.77
CA ASP A 46 -15.34 5.89 -7.80
C ASP A 46 -14.06 5.05 -7.77
N TYR A 47 -12.97 5.57 -7.18
CA TYR A 47 -11.67 4.90 -7.12
C TYR A 47 -11.30 4.42 -5.71
N VAL A 48 -11.84 5.03 -4.65
CA VAL A 48 -11.45 4.72 -3.26
C VAL A 48 -12.62 4.34 -2.36
N TRP A 49 -12.37 3.36 -1.49
CA TRP A 49 -13.18 3.11 -0.30
C TRP A 49 -12.59 3.83 0.91
N TYR A 50 -13.39 4.69 1.56
CA TYR A 50 -13.01 5.47 2.74
C TYR A 50 -14.20 5.61 3.69
N LEU A 51 -14.00 6.21 4.87
CA LEU A 51 -15.03 6.33 5.91
C LEU A 51 -16.35 6.95 5.38
N GLY A 52 -16.26 7.87 4.42
CA GLY A 52 -17.42 8.56 3.85
C GLY A 52 -18.31 7.70 2.96
N ASN A 53 -17.81 6.58 2.41
CA ASN A 53 -18.57 5.73 1.48
C ASN A 53 -18.61 4.24 1.84
N SER A 54 -17.88 3.79 2.85
CA SER A 54 -17.81 2.36 3.24
C SER A 54 -18.95 1.89 4.16
N ILE A 55 -19.72 2.81 4.74
CA ILE A 55 -20.74 2.53 5.78
C ILE A 55 -20.12 1.69 6.92
N ARG A 56 -18.83 1.90 7.22
CA ARG A 56 -18.05 1.19 8.25
C ARG A 56 -18.05 -0.34 8.08
N ARG A 57 -18.05 -0.82 6.82
CA ARG A 57 -17.92 -2.24 6.49
C ARG A 57 -16.71 -2.48 5.59
N LEU A 58 -16.11 -3.65 5.73
CA LEU A 58 -15.07 -4.13 4.82
C LEU A 58 -15.67 -4.22 3.40
N PRO A 59 -15.17 -3.41 2.45
CA PRO A 59 -15.65 -3.46 1.08
C PRO A 59 -15.08 -4.67 0.33
N PRO A 60 -15.79 -5.17 -0.70
CA PRO A 60 -15.25 -6.18 -1.61
C PRO A 60 -14.12 -5.62 -2.48
N VAL A 61 -13.03 -6.40 -2.61
CA VAL A 61 -11.87 -6.08 -3.46
C VAL A 61 -12.28 -5.99 -4.93
N GLY A 62 -11.68 -5.07 -5.68
CA GLY A 62 -11.81 -4.92 -7.12
C GLY A 62 -13.10 -4.26 -7.58
N THR A 63 -13.85 -3.62 -6.68
CA THR A 63 -15.17 -3.04 -7.02
C THR A 63 -15.14 -1.56 -7.40
N LYS A 64 -14.08 -0.84 -7.04
CA LYS A 64 -13.81 0.52 -7.51
C LYS A 64 -12.98 0.49 -8.79
N LYS A 65 -12.92 1.63 -9.49
CA LYS A 65 -12.11 1.77 -10.71
C LYS A 65 -10.62 1.52 -10.40
N PRO A 66 -9.88 0.82 -11.28
CA PRO A 66 -8.45 0.63 -11.10
C PRO A 66 -7.66 1.91 -11.42
N ASN A 67 -6.40 1.94 -11.02
CA ASN A 67 -5.43 2.90 -11.54
C ASN A 67 -5.02 2.57 -13.00
N ALA A 68 -4.11 3.37 -13.57
CA ALA A 68 -3.70 3.25 -14.98
C ALA A 68 -3.04 1.91 -15.35
N TRP A 69 -2.59 1.11 -14.38
CA TRP A 69 -2.02 -0.23 -14.62
C TRP A 69 -3.00 -1.38 -14.34
N GLY A 70 -4.25 -1.07 -14.01
CA GLY A 70 -5.26 -2.10 -13.71
C GLY A 70 -5.23 -2.59 -12.26
N LEU A 71 -4.49 -1.92 -11.36
CA LEU A 71 -4.47 -2.26 -9.93
C LEU A 71 -5.64 -1.57 -9.23
N HIS A 72 -6.36 -2.34 -8.42
CA HIS A 72 -7.53 -1.88 -7.68
C HIS A 72 -7.20 -1.65 -6.21
N ASP A 73 -7.96 -0.77 -5.56
CA ASP A 73 -7.97 -0.56 -4.11
C ASP A 73 -6.60 -0.26 -3.47
N MET A 74 -5.61 0.16 -4.26
CA MET A 74 -4.29 0.57 -3.79
C MET A 74 -4.38 1.72 -2.77
N ILE A 75 -5.42 2.55 -2.81
CA ILE A 75 -5.69 3.60 -1.83
C ILE A 75 -7.04 3.33 -1.18
N GLY A 76 -7.09 3.44 0.15
CA GLY A 76 -8.26 3.11 0.97
C GLY A 76 -8.45 1.61 1.16
N SER A 77 -9.69 1.15 1.34
CA SER A 77 -9.97 -0.25 1.63
C SER A 77 -9.17 -0.76 2.85
N VAL A 78 -8.26 -1.72 2.71
CA VAL A 78 -7.40 -2.20 3.80
C VAL A 78 -6.07 -1.44 3.81
N TRP A 79 -5.46 -1.35 5.00
CA TRP A 79 -4.01 -1.12 5.05
C TRP A 79 -3.28 -2.32 4.47
N GLU A 80 -2.22 -2.06 3.70
CA GLU A 80 -1.41 -3.10 3.07
C GLU A 80 0.01 -3.11 3.65
N TRP A 81 0.43 -4.27 4.16
CA TRP A 81 1.79 -4.50 4.64
C TRP A 81 2.79 -4.49 3.48
N VAL A 82 3.94 -3.85 3.67
CA VAL A 82 5.10 -3.94 2.75
C VAL A 82 6.31 -4.55 3.46
N ALA A 83 7.34 -4.96 2.73
CA ALA A 83 8.49 -5.66 3.27
C ALA A 83 9.35 -4.81 4.22
N ASP A 84 9.33 -3.48 4.03
CA ASP A 84 10.24 -2.53 4.65
C ASP A 84 9.97 -2.35 6.15
N TRP A 85 11.05 -2.07 6.89
CA TRP A 85 10.99 -1.58 8.26
C TRP A 85 10.81 -0.06 8.25
N TYR A 86 10.08 0.47 9.22
CA TYR A 86 9.83 1.90 9.32
C TYR A 86 11.04 2.65 9.87
N SER A 87 11.43 3.74 9.21
CA SER A 87 12.31 4.77 9.73
C SER A 87 11.88 6.14 9.20
N ASP A 88 11.81 7.12 10.09
CA ASP A 88 11.50 8.53 9.83
C ASP A 88 12.52 9.20 8.90
N HIS A 89 13.80 8.85 9.02
CA HIS A 89 14.89 9.44 8.23
C HIS A 89 15.30 8.62 7.01
N TYR A 90 14.58 7.53 6.67
CA TYR A 90 15.01 6.65 5.58
C TYR A 90 15.08 7.36 4.23
N TYR A 91 14.07 8.18 3.92
CA TYR A 91 14.00 8.91 2.65
C TYR A 91 15.17 9.89 2.44
N GLU A 92 15.78 10.42 3.50
CA GLU A 92 16.92 11.34 3.41
C GLU A 92 18.18 10.66 2.87
N ASN A 93 18.31 9.35 3.09
CA ASN A 93 19.51 8.55 2.77
C ASN A 93 19.19 7.32 1.90
N SER A 94 18.00 7.27 1.32
CA SER A 94 17.53 6.13 0.55
C SER A 94 18.34 5.99 -0.75
N PRO A 95 18.77 4.78 -1.13
CA PRO A 95 19.37 4.55 -2.43
C PRO A 95 18.35 4.81 -3.54
N VAL A 96 18.83 5.30 -4.69
CA VAL A 96 17.98 5.58 -5.87
C VAL A 96 17.44 4.28 -6.47
N ASP A 97 18.30 3.27 -6.60
CA ASP A 97 17.96 2.03 -7.27
C ASP A 97 17.46 0.98 -6.26
N SER A 98 16.20 0.57 -6.42
CA SER A 98 15.57 -0.53 -5.67
C SER A 98 15.76 -0.46 -4.14
N PRO A 99 15.27 0.60 -3.46
CA PRO A 99 15.35 0.70 -2.01
C PRO A 99 14.55 -0.42 -1.34
N GLN A 100 15.08 -0.90 -0.20
CA GLN A 100 14.56 -2.05 0.57
C GLN A 100 14.30 -1.70 2.04
N GLY A 101 14.20 -0.41 2.35
CA GLY A 101 14.06 0.08 3.71
C GLY A 101 15.39 0.16 4.46
N PRO A 102 15.35 0.62 5.73
CA PRO A 102 16.52 0.74 6.57
C PRO A 102 17.11 -0.65 6.84
N ARG A 103 18.44 -0.69 6.98
CA ARG A 103 19.15 -1.93 7.36
C ARG A 103 18.89 -2.32 8.81
N ASP A 104 18.58 -1.33 9.65
CA ASP A 104 18.23 -1.57 11.04
C ASP A 104 16.79 -2.07 11.15
N ARG A 105 16.62 -3.23 11.78
CA ARG A 105 15.36 -4.00 11.84
C ARG A 105 14.75 -3.94 13.24
N THR A 106 14.74 -2.76 13.82
CA THR A 106 14.40 -2.51 15.24
C THR A 106 13.03 -1.87 15.44
N SER A 107 12.35 -1.53 14.34
CA SER A 107 11.10 -0.75 14.34
C SER A 107 9.88 -1.61 13.98
N TRP A 108 8.75 -0.98 13.65
CA TRP A 108 7.59 -1.66 13.06
C TRP A 108 7.75 -1.81 11.54
N HIS A 109 7.02 -2.73 10.93
CA HIS A 109 6.92 -2.77 9.47
C HIS A 109 6.03 -1.65 8.93
N VAL A 110 6.29 -1.22 7.70
CA VAL A 110 5.52 -0.18 7.04
C VAL A 110 4.17 -0.73 6.56
N ILE A 111 3.13 0.11 6.69
CA ILE A 111 1.82 -0.07 6.08
C ILE A 111 1.53 1.07 5.11
N ARG A 112 0.83 0.78 4.02
CA ARG A 112 0.49 1.75 2.97
C ARG A 112 -1.00 1.67 2.62
N GLY A 113 -1.49 2.65 1.87
CA GLY A 113 -2.84 2.66 1.29
C GLY A 113 -3.90 3.44 2.07
N GLY A 114 -3.90 3.38 3.39
CA GLY A 114 -5.01 3.90 4.20
C GLY A 114 -6.10 2.84 4.40
N SER A 115 -7.28 3.24 4.89
CA SER A 115 -8.37 2.30 5.09
C SER A 115 -9.77 2.84 4.80
N TRP A 116 -10.77 1.95 4.79
CA TRP A 116 -12.19 2.29 4.68
C TRP A 116 -12.76 2.94 5.95
N VAL A 117 -11.97 3.06 7.03
CA VAL A 117 -12.32 3.72 8.31
C VAL A 117 -11.41 4.90 8.60
#